data_AF-A0A953Q9K9-F1
#
_entry.id   AF-A0A953Q9K9-F1
#
_cell.length_a   1.000
_cell.length_b   1.000
_cell.length_c   1.000
_cell.angle_alpha   90.00
_cell.angle_beta   90.00
_cell.angle_gamma   90.00
#
_symmetry.space_group_name_H-M   'P 1'
#
loop_
_entity.id
_entity.type
_entity.pdbx_description
1 polymer ?
#
loop_
_entity_poly.entity_id
_entity_poly.type
_entity_poly.pdbx_seq_one_letter_code
_entity_poly.pdbx_strand_id
1 'polypeptide(L)'
;MATECTHLDQIKIKQTNNRVCEECVKMGDTWVHLRLCLSCGHVGCCDSSKNKHATKHFHRTTHPLIRSIEPGETWMWCYVDEMEAGELVA
;
A
#
# COMPACT_ATOMS: atom_id res chain seq x y z
N MET A 1 10.48 -21.39 2.16
CA MET A 1 11.01 -20.06 2.49
C MET A 1 11.11 -19.33 1.16
N ALA A 2 10.09 -18.57 0.77
CA ALA A 2 10.20 -17.74 -0.42
C ALA A 2 11.18 -16.62 -0.06
N THR A 3 12.38 -16.67 -0.63
CA THR A 3 13.41 -15.65 -0.38
C THR A 3 13.08 -14.35 -1.11
N GLU A 4 12.19 -14.42 -2.11
CA GLU A 4 11.78 -13.31 -2.96
C GLU A 4 10.30 -13.43 -3.29
N CYS A 5 9.59 -12.30 -3.26
CA CYS A 5 8.19 -12.22 -3.67
C CYS A 5 8.10 -12.27 -5.20
N THR A 6 7.33 -13.21 -5.75
CA THR A 6 7.14 -13.35 -7.21
C THR A 6 6.18 -12.31 -7.80
N HIS A 7 5.49 -11.54 -6.95
CA HIS A 7 4.50 -10.56 -7.37
C HIS A 7 5.10 -9.22 -7.82
N LEU A 8 6.43 -9.02 -7.69
CA LEU A 8 7.13 -7.78 -8.06
C LEU A 8 6.93 -7.38 -9.52
N ASP A 9 6.65 -8.33 -10.42
CA ASP A 9 6.28 -8.08 -11.82
C ASP A 9 4.99 -7.25 -11.96
N GLN A 10 4.10 -7.29 -10.97
CA GLN A 10 2.84 -6.54 -10.99
C GLN A 10 3.00 -5.06 -10.60
N ILE A 11 4.21 -4.59 -10.31
CA ILE A 11 4.50 -3.20 -9.98
C ILE A 11 4.37 -2.34 -11.26
N LYS A 12 3.33 -1.51 -11.32
CA LYS A 12 3.10 -0.55 -12.40
C LYS A 12 3.32 0.88 -11.96
N ILE A 13 2.94 1.20 -10.72
CA ILE A 13 2.98 2.55 -10.15
C ILE A 13 3.97 2.55 -9.01
N LYS A 14 5.09 3.24 -9.20
CA LYS A 14 6.14 3.36 -8.18
C LYS A 14 6.02 4.61 -7.33
N GLN A 15 5.31 5.64 -7.81
CA GLN A 15 5.20 6.93 -7.14
C GLN A 15 3.82 7.54 -7.34
N THR A 16 3.41 8.37 -6.38
CA THR A 16 2.17 9.13 -6.46
C THR A 16 2.39 10.49 -5.80
N ASN A 17 1.72 11.52 -6.32
CA ASN A 17 1.63 12.81 -5.67
C ASN A 17 0.51 12.83 -4.62
N ASN A 18 -0.35 11.82 -4.62
CA ASN A 18 -1.46 11.72 -3.70
C ASN A 18 -0.96 11.23 -2.34
N ARG A 19 -0.95 12.12 -1.34
CA ARG A 19 -0.57 11.83 0.05
C ARG A 19 -1.78 11.90 0.98
N VAL A 20 -2.95 11.53 0.48
CA VAL A 20 -4.16 11.43 1.28
C VAL A 20 -4.89 10.13 0.99
N CYS A 21 -5.59 9.60 1.99
CA CYS A 21 -6.55 8.53 1.76
C CYS A 21 -7.88 9.16 1.33
N GLU A 22 -8.19 9.11 0.04
CA GLU A 22 -9.39 9.74 -0.53
C GLU A 22 -10.68 9.28 0.16
N GLU A 23 -10.73 8.01 0.57
CA GLU A 23 -11.88 7.43 1.28
C GLU A 23 -12.05 8.04 2.67
N CYS A 24 -10.97 8.19 3.44
CA CYS A 24 -11.03 8.87 4.73
C CYS A 24 -11.41 10.34 4.59
N VAL A 25 -10.88 11.05 3.59
CA VAL A 25 -11.24 12.45 3.32
C VAL A 25 -12.73 12.59 3.01
N LYS A 26 -13.28 11.69 2.18
CA LYS A 26 -14.73 11.67 1.87
C LYS A 26 -15.61 11.41 3.10
N MET A 27 -15.10 10.64 4.06
CA MET A 27 -15.80 10.36 5.32
C MET A 27 -15.59 11.45 6.38
N GLY A 28 -14.61 12.35 6.20
CA GLY A 28 -14.17 13.29 7.23
C GLY A 28 -13.42 12.62 8.39
N ASP A 29 -12.84 11.43 8.16
CA ASP A 29 -12.03 10.70 9.13
C ASP A 29 -10.53 10.97 8.92
N THR A 30 -9.74 10.70 9.95
CA THR A 30 -8.28 10.75 9.92
C THR A 30 -7.65 9.37 9.69
N TRP A 31 -6.35 9.34 9.44
CA TRP A 31 -5.54 8.14 9.31
C TRP A 31 -4.22 8.31 10.04
N VAL A 32 -3.54 7.19 10.29
CA VAL A 32 -2.22 7.17 10.93
C VAL A 32 -1.13 7.21 9.87
N HIS A 33 -1.09 6.19 9.01
CA HIS A 33 -0.12 6.08 7.92
C HIS A 33 -0.80 5.73 6.60
N LEU A 34 -0.13 6.07 5.50
CA LEU A 34 -0.63 5.83 4.15
C LEU A 34 0.17 4.74 3.44
N ARG A 35 -0.55 3.91 2.67
CA ARG A 35 -0.02 2.85 1.84
C ARG A 35 -0.45 3.08 0.40
N LEU A 36 0.51 3.03 -0.52
CA LEU A 36 0.28 3.12 -1.96
C LEU A 36 0.25 1.71 -2.55
N CYS A 37 -0.80 1.40 -3.29
CA CYS A 37 -0.87 0.19 -4.10
C CYS A 37 0.02 0.33 -5.34
N LEU A 38 0.98 -0.57 -5.49
CA LEU A 38 1.94 -0.54 -6.59
C LEU A 38 1.36 -1.02 -7.92
N SER A 39 0.21 -1.71 -7.92
CA SER A 39 -0.42 -2.23 -9.13
C SER A 39 -1.30 -1.18 -9.83
N CYS A 40 -1.96 -0.29 -9.07
CA CYS A 40 -2.92 0.68 -9.63
C CYS A 40 -2.75 2.12 -9.14
N GLY A 41 -1.89 2.39 -8.17
CA GLY A 41 -1.67 3.73 -7.66
C GLY A 41 -2.67 4.23 -6.61
N HIS A 42 -3.55 3.36 -6.10
CA HIS A 42 -4.51 3.72 -5.04
C HIS A 42 -3.81 3.99 -3.71
N VAL A 43 -4.24 5.03 -2.99
CA VAL A 43 -3.69 5.38 -1.67
C VAL A 43 -4.72 5.08 -0.58
N GLY A 44 -4.39 4.09 0.26
CA GLY A 44 -5.23 3.66 1.37
C GLY A 44 -4.57 3.96 2.71
N CYS A 45 -5.37 4.15 3.76
CA CYS A 45 -4.88 4.16 5.12
C CYS A 45 -4.49 2.75 5.59
N CYS A 46 -3.47 2.67 6.44
CA CYS A 46 -2.93 1.41 6.96
C CYS A 46 -3.94 0.65 7.86
N ASP A 47 -3.59 -0.59 8.22
CA ASP A 47 -4.34 -1.45 9.12
C ASP A 47 -4.44 -0.91 10.56
N SER A 48 -3.46 -0.12 11.01
CA SER A 48 -3.53 0.62 12.29
C SER A 48 -4.49 1.81 12.25
N SER A 49 -4.94 2.22 11.06
CA SER A 49 -5.97 3.27 10.94
C SER A 49 -7.36 2.65 11.11
N LYS A 50 -8.28 3.42 11.71
CA LYS A 50 -9.67 3.02 11.98
C LYS A 50 -10.36 2.31 10.80
N ASN A 51 -10.14 2.80 9.58
CA ASN A 51 -10.87 2.36 8.39
C ASN A 51 -10.22 1.23 7.57
N LYS A 52 -8.89 1.00 7.72
CA LYS A 52 -8.13 -0.07 7.03
C LYS A 52 -8.32 -0.12 5.52
N HIS A 53 -8.32 1.04 4.85
CA HIS A 53 -8.63 1.14 3.42
C HIS A 53 -7.63 0.39 2.53
N ALA A 54 -6.34 0.33 2.90
CA ALA A 54 -5.35 -0.44 2.14
C ALA A 54 -5.71 -1.94 2.08
N THR A 55 -6.10 -2.53 3.21
CA THR A 55 -6.52 -3.94 3.29
C THR A 55 -7.86 -4.17 2.57
N LYS A 56 -8.84 -3.28 2.76
CA LYS A 56 -10.12 -3.35 2.02
C LYS A 56 -9.92 -3.27 0.51
N HIS A 57 -8.99 -2.43 0.07
CA HIS A 57 -8.61 -2.32 -1.34
C HIS A 57 -8.04 -3.63 -1.85
N PHE A 58 -7.10 -4.24 -1.12
CA PHE A 58 -6.58 -5.57 -1.43
C PHE A 58 -7.70 -6.62 -1.55
N HIS A 59 -8.66 -6.68 -0.61
CA HIS A 59 -9.76 -7.64 -0.70
C HIS A 59 -10.68 -7.41 -1.91
N ARG A 60 -10.77 -6.17 -2.42
CA ARG A 60 -11.61 -5.83 -3.57
C ARG A 60 -10.93 -6.03 -4.92
N THR A 61 -9.64 -5.71 -5.02
CA THR A 61 -8.90 -5.74 -6.30
C THR A 61 -7.88 -6.86 -6.38
N THR A 62 -7.57 -7.49 -5.25
CA THR A 62 -6.56 -8.54 -5.12
C THR A 62 -5.17 -8.07 -5.54
N HIS A 63 -4.86 -6.78 -5.38
CA HIS A 63 -3.53 -6.24 -5.67
C HIS A 63 -2.55 -6.62 -4.56
N PRO A 64 -1.58 -7.50 -4.83
CA PRO A 64 -0.77 -8.11 -3.77
C PRO A 64 0.17 -7.10 -3.11
N LEU A 65 0.64 -6.11 -3.87
CA LEU A 65 1.74 -5.24 -3.45
C LEU A 65 1.29 -3.83 -3.06
N ILE A 66 1.75 -3.43 -1.88
CA ILE A 66 1.69 -2.06 -1.39
C ILE A 66 3.09 -1.57 -0.99
N ARG A 67 3.26 -0.26 -0.93
CA ARG A 67 4.41 0.37 -0.29
C ARG A 67 3.98 1.39 0.74
N SER A 68 4.84 1.68 1.71
CA SER A 68 4.67 2.88 2.51
C SER A 68 4.98 4.14 1.69
N ILE A 69 4.25 5.22 1.95
CA ILE A 69 4.56 6.56 1.45
C ILE A 69 4.79 7.57 2.58
N GLU A 70 5.04 7.06 3.78
CA GLU A 70 5.45 7.88 4.92
C GLU A 70 6.87 8.43 4.71
N PRO A 71 7.15 9.63 5.25
CA PRO A 71 8.50 10.20 5.16
C PRO A 71 9.52 9.31 5.86
N GLY A 72 10.47 8.77 5.10
CA GLY A 72 11.55 7.91 5.59
C GLY A 72 11.28 6.40 5.47
N GLU A 73 10.07 6.00 5.09
CA GLU A 73 9.75 4.59 4.85
C GLU A 73 9.82 4.27 3.35
N THR A 74 10.64 3.29 2.97
CA THR A 74 10.79 2.84 1.57
C THR A 74 10.35 1.40 1.36
N TRP A 75 9.90 0.70 2.40
CA TRP A 75 9.56 -0.71 2.31
C TRP A 75 8.27 -0.99 1.52
N MET A 76 8.20 -2.18 0.96
CA MET A 76 7.08 -2.76 0.23
C MET A 76 6.60 -4.03 0.93
N TRP A 77 5.29 -4.24 0.95
CA TRP A 77 4.66 -5.38 1.57
C TRP A 77 3.78 -6.13 0.56
N CYS A 78 3.89 -7.45 0.58
CA CYS A 78 3.01 -8.34 -0.16
C CYS A 78 1.94 -8.91 0.77
N TYR A 79 0.67 -8.62 0.50
CA TYR A 79 -0.46 -9.20 1.24
C TYR A 79 -0.66 -10.69 0.98
N VAL A 80 -0.25 -11.20 -0.19
CA VAL A 80 -0.42 -12.62 -0.54
C VAL A 80 0.63 -13.48 0.14
N ASP A 81 1.88 -13.02 0.15
CA ASP A 81 2.99 -13.74 0.78
C ASP A 81 3.17 -13.36 2.26
N GLU A 82 2.40 -12.39 2.75
CA GLU A 82 2.46 -11.84 4.12
C GLU A 82 3.90 -11.50 4.56
N MET A 83 4.66 -10.86 3.67
CA MET A 83 6.06 -10.53 3.89
C MET A 83 6.46 -9.21 3.22
N GLU A 84 7.61 -8.68 3.64
CA GLU A 84 8.27 -7.57 2.96
C GLU A 84 8.79 -8.03 1.59
N ALA A 85 8.28 -7.42 0.53
CA ALA A 85 8.65 -7.77 -0.84
C ALA A 85 9.95 -7.08 -1.29
N GLY A 86 10.41 -6.08 -0.53
CA GLY A 86 11.64 -5.32 -0.79
C GLY A 86 11.49 -3.86 -0.40
N GLU A 87 12.41 -3.02 -0.84
CA GLU A 87 12.39 -1.57 -0.65
C GLU A 87 12.41 -0.84 -2.00
N LEU A 88 11.70 0.28 -2.08
CA LEU A 88 11.61 1.14 -3.24
C LEU A 88 11.94 2.57 -2.82
N VAL A 89 13.22 2.92 -2.98
CA VAL A 89 13.69 4.30 -2.87
C VAL A 89 13.12 5.07 -4.07
N ALA A 90 12.29 6.07 -3.78
CA ALA A 90 11.70 6.94 -4.79
C ALA A 90 12.76 7.89 -5.38
#